data_AF-A0A7S7LWZ3-F1
#
_entry.id   AF-A0A7S7LWZ3-F1
#
_cell.length_a   1.000
_cell.length_b   1.000
_cell.length_c   1.000
_cell.angle_alpha   90.00
_cell.angle_beta   90.00
_cell.angle_gamma   90.00
#
_symmetry.space_group_name_H-M   'P 1'
#
loop_
_entity.id
_entity.type
_entity.pdbx_description
1 polymer ?
#
loop_
_entity_poly.entity_id
_entity_poly.type
_entity_poly.pdbx_seq_one_letter_code
_entity_poly.pdbx_strand_id
1 'polypeptide(L)'
;MSNNFIEMIEPTPKINSKKCKIVSFMLRVFLQFTTYVTTLLAWYIFDYFIAFFVLILSYIVIGIIRAKLRNSVIPPKQREYQYNDKGIADWYTARELCIEVKEDCDVITLP
;
A
#
# COMPACT_ATOMS: atom_id res chain seq x y z
N MET A 1 -18.08 -28.28 -23.91
CA MET A 1 -17.00 -27.29 -24.09
C MET A 1 -17.63 -25.91 -23.92
N SER A 2 -17.81 -25.49 -22.67
CA SER A 2 -18.30 -24.15 -22.32
C SER A 2 -17.11 -23.36 -21.78
N ASN A 3 -16.73 -22.32 -22.50
CA ASN A 3 -15.68 -21.39 -22.12
C ASN A 3 -16.16 -20.58 -20.91
N ASN A 4 -15.98 -21.14 -19.72
CA ASN A 4 -16.02 -20.37 -18.48
C ASN A 4 -14.79 -19.46 -18.49
N PHE A 5 -14.96 -18.25 -19.01
CA PHE A 5 -14.08 -17.14 -18.68
C PHE A 5 -14.19 -16.96 -17.16
N ILE A 6 -13.35 -17.66 -16.41
CA ILE A 6 -13.07 -17.33 -15.02
C ILE A 6 -12.76 -15.84 -15.07
N GLU A 7 -13.59 -15.01 -14.42
CA GLU A 7 -13.38 -13.58 -14.33
C GLU A 7 -11.90 -13.35 -14.02
N MET A 8 -11.15 -12.78 -14.98
CA MET A 8 -9.71 -12.68 -14.89
C MET A 8 -9.35 -11.80 -13.69
N ILE A 9 -9.09 -12.43 -12.56
CA ILE A 9 -8.50 -11.80 -11.38
C ILE A 9 -7.13 -11.31 -11.85
N GLU A 10 -6.99 -10.00 -12.03
CA GLU A 10 -5.69 -9.38 -12.27
C GLU A 10 -4.74 -9.82 -11.14
N PRO A 11 -3.59 -10.44 -11.47
CA PRO A 11 -2.62 -10.83 -10.47
C PRO A 11 -2.05 -9.59 -9.80
N THR A 12 -1.69 -9.69 -8.52
CA THR A 12 -0.97 -8.61 -7.83
C THR A 12 0.29 -8.25 -8.63
N PRO A 13 0.46 -6.97 -9.00
CA PRO A 13 1.55 -6.56 -9.86
C PRO A 13 2.89 -6.83 -9.18
N LYS A 14 3.77 -7.57 -9.86
CA LYS A 14 5.13 -7.81 -9.38
C LYS A 14 6.01 -6.65 -9.78
N ILE A 15 6.55 -5.95 -8.79
CA ILE A 15 7.46 -4.83 -9.01
C ILE A 15 8.85 -5.35 -9.35
N ASN A 16 9.32 -5.08 -10.57
CA ASN A 16 10.64 -5.50 -11.03
C ASN A 16 11.72 -4.41 -10.84
N SER A 17 11.34 -3.12 -10.88
CA SER A 17 12.30 -2.02 -10.73
C SER A 17 12.77 -1.86 -9.28
N LYS A 18 14.08 -1.69 -9.08
CA LYS A 18 14.69 -1.48 -7.75
C LYS A 18 14.14 -0.23 -7.05
N LYS A 19 13.90 0.86 -7.80
CA LYS A 19 13.33 2.12 -7.28
C LYS A 19 11.91 1.90 -6.78
N CYS A 20 11.05 1.32 -7.62
CA CYS A 20 9.67 0.98 -7.26
C CYS A 20 9.59 0.03 -6.06
N LYS A 21 10.52 -0.92 -5.94
CA LYS A 21 10.59 -1.86 -4.81
C LYS A 21 10.90 -1.15 -3.50
N ILE A 22 11.78 -0.15 -3.51
CA ILE A 22 12.07 0.67 -2.33
C ILE A 22 10.83 1.47 -1.92
N VAL A 23 10.11 2.04 -2.89
CA VAL A 23 8.89 2.80 -2.60
C VAL A 23 7.79 1.91 -2.01
N SER A 24 7.57 0.72 -2.56
CA SER A 24 6.59 -0.23 -2.00
C SER A 24 6.98 -0.64 -0.59
N PHE A 25 8.27 -0.90 -0.35
CA PHE A 25 8.77 -1.20 0.98
C PHE A 25 8.57 -0.03 1.95
N MET A 26 8.87 1.20 1.54
CA MET A 26 8.70 2.40 2.36
C MET A 26 7.23 2.62 2.72
N LEU A 27 6.32 2.43 1.76
CA LEU A 27 4.89 2.59 1.97
C LEU A 27 4.32 1.51 2.90
N ARG A 28 4.79 0.27 2.76
CA ARG A 28 4.47 -0.81 3.70
C ARG A 28 4.94 -0.48 5.12
N VAL A 29 6.19 -0.05 5.27
CA VAL A 29 6.75 0.34 6.57
C VAL A 29 5.94 1.49 7.16
N PHE A 30 5.60 2.51 6.37
CA PHE A 30 4.79 3.63 6.80
C PHE A 30 3.41 3.16 7.32
N LEU A 31 2.69 2.33 6.57
CA LEU A 31 1.37 1.83 6.99
C LEU A 31 1.43 0.99 8.27
N GLN A 32 2.50 0.22 8.47
CA GLN A 32 2.61 -0.69 9.61
C GLN A 32 3.18 -0.02 10.87
N PHE A 33 4.19 0.84 10.72
CA PHE A 33 4.92 1.42 11.84
C PHE A 33 4.36 2.74 12.35
N THR A 34 3.58 3.48 11.55
CA THR A 34 3.07 4.80 11.98
C THR A 34 2.32 4.72 13.30
N THR A 35 1.37 3.80 13.46
CA THR A 35 0.60 3.63 14.71
C THR A 35 1.51 3.41 15.92
N TYR A 36 2.53 2.56 15.78
CA TYR A 36 3.46 2.27 16.87
C TYR A 36 4.37 3.45 17.18
N VAL A 37 4.92 4.10 16.16
CA VAL A 37 5.81 5.26 16.31
C VAL A 37 5.06 6.42 16.95
N THR A 38 3.84 6.74 16.48
CA THR A 38 3.04 7.83 17.04
C THR A 38 2.64 7.55 18.49
N THR A 39 2.33 6.30 18.82
CA THR A 39 1.98 5.92 20.20
C THR A 39 3.20 6.00 21.11
N LEU A 40 4.35 5.48 20.67
CA LEU A 40 5.58 5.50 21.44
C LEU A 40 6.08 6.93 21.68
N LEU A 41 5.99 7.79 20.66
CA LEU A 41 6.26 9.23 20.79
C LEU A 41 5.30 9.90 21.78
N ALA A 42 4.00 9.61 21.68
CA ALA A 42 3.02 10.17 22.61
C ALA A 42 3.27 9.70 24.04
N TRP A 43 3.69 8.45 24.25
CA TRP A 43 4.05 7.94 25.57
C TRP A 43 5.34 8.55 26.11
N TYR A 44 6.30 8.89 25.24
CA TYR A 44 7.54 9.55 25.67
C TYR A 44 7.31 11.01 26.10
N ILE A 45 6.37 11.71 25.46
CA ILE A 45 6.13 13.15 25.65
C ILE A 45 5.00 13.42 26.67
N PHE A 46 3.98 12.56 26.71
CA PHE A 46 2.75 12.75 27.50
C PHE A 46 2.48 11.57 28.43
N ASP A 47 1.40 11.66 29.21
CA ASP A 47 0.95 10.59 30.10
C ASP A 47 0.39 9.36 29.36
N TYR A 48 0.34 8.23 30.09
CA TYR A 48 -0.17 6.96 29.57
C TYR A 48 -1.60 7.06 29.03
N PHE A 49 -2.45 7.91 29.65
CA PHE A 49 -3.84 8.10 29.25
C PHE A 49 -3.92 8.73 27.85
N ILE A 50 -3.12 9.76 27.59
CA ILE A 50 -3.05 10.44 26.29
C ILE A 50 -2.47 9.48 25.24
N ALA A 51 -1.41 8.75 25.57
CA ALA A 51 -0.81 7.77 24.67
C ALA A 51 -1.83 6.70 24.21
N PHE A 52 -2.73 6.26 25.09
CA PHE A 52 -3.80 5.33 24.75
C PHE A 52 -4.80 5.91 23.74
N PHE A 53 -5.25 7.16 23.91
CA PHE A 53 -6.12 7.81 22.92
C PHE A 53 -5.41 8.03 21.59
N VAL A 54 -4.11 8.37 21.60
CA VAL A 54 -3.32 8.49 20.38
C VAL A 54 -3.20 7.15 19.65
N LEU A 55 -3.05 6.03 20.37
CA LEU A 55 -3.06 4.69 19.78
C LEU A 55 -4.38 4.44 19.04
N ILE A 56 -5.52 4.69 19.70
CA ILE A 56 -6.83 4.47 19.08
C ILE A 56 -7.01 5.39 17.86
N LEU A 57 -6.70 6.67 18.01
CA LEU A 57 -6.83 7.66 16.93
C LEU A 57 -5.95 7.30 15.73
N SER A 58 -4.68 6.98 15.98
CA SER A 58 -3.75 6.58 14.91
C SER A 58 -4.16 5.29 14.22
N TYR A 59 -4.73 4.32 14.96
CA TYR A 59 -5.29 3.10 14.37
C TYR A 59 -6.46 3.42 13.41
N ILE A 60 -7.36 4.32 13.80
CA ILE A 60 -8.48 4.76 12.93
C ILE A 60 -7.95 5.47 11.69
N VAL A 61 -7.03 6.44 11.85
CA VAL A 61 -6.46 7.20 10.73
C VAL A 61 -5.76 6.27 9.73
N ILE A 62 -4.92 5.35 10.20
CA ILE A 62 -4.25 4.36 9.34
C ILE A 62 -5.25 3.39 8.71
N GLY A 63 -6.32 3.03 9.41
CA GLY A 63 -7.43 2.24 8.86
C GLY A 63 -8.11 2.93 7.66
N ILE A 64 -8.40 4.24 7.79
CA ILE A 64 -8.98 5.06 6.71
C ILE A 64 -8.02 5.13 5.53
N ILE A 65 -6.72 5.36 5.76
CA ILE A 65 -5.71 5.41 4.70
C ILE A 65 -5.65 4.08 3.96
N ARG A 66 -5.63 2.93 4.67
CA ARG A 66 -5.65 1.60 4.05
C ARG A 66 -6.90 1.37 3.20
N ALA A 67 -8.06 1.79 3.68
CA ALA A 67 -9.31 1.71 2.92
C ALA A 67 -9.26 2.56 1.66
N LYS A 68 -8.74 3.79 1.76
CA LYS A 68 -8.58 4.71 0.61
C LYS A 68 -7.63 4.14 -0.44
N LEU A 69 -6.46 3.63 -0.04
CA LEU A 69 -5.48 3.04 -0.95
C LEU A 69 -6.03 1.83 -1.71
N ARG A 70 -6.78 0.96 -1.03
CA ARG A 70 -7.45 -0.17 -1.70
C ARG A 70 -8.50 0.33 -2.69
N ASN A 71 -9.29 1.33 -2.30
CA ASN A 71 -10.38 1.82 -3.15
C ASN A 71 -9.90 2.63 -4.37
N SER A 72 -8.76 3.31 -4.27
CA SER A 72 -8.23 4.08 -5.40
C SER A 72 -7.58 3.19 -6.45
N VAL A 73 -6.89 2.13 -6.03
CA VAL A 73 -5.99 1.39 -6.92
C VAL A 73 -6.48 0.02 -7.33
N ILE A 74 -7.18 -0.69 -6.45
CA ILE A 74 -7.64 -2.06 -6.75
C ILE A 74 -8.95 -1.96 -7.55
N PRO A 75 -9.08 -2.70 -8.67
CA PRO A 75 -10.29 -2.69 -9.48
C PRO A 75 -11.50 -3.18 -8.68
N PRO A 76 -12.71 -2.64 -8.93
CA PRO A 76 -13.89 -2.87 -8.10
C PRO A 76 -14.23 -4.36 -7.94
N LYS A 77 -14.01 -5.16 -9.00
CA LYS A 77 -14.24 -6.61 -9.00
C LYS A 77 -13.40 -7.38 -7.97
N GLN A 78 -12.29 -6.79 -7.50
CA GLN A 78 -11.37 -7.43 -6.57
C GLN A 78 -11.27 -6.72 -5.22
N ARG A 79 -11.96 -5.60 -4.99
CA ARG A 79 -11.83 -4.80 -3.75
C ARG A 79 -12.25 -5.54 -2.48
N GLU A 80 -13.09 -6.55 -2.61
CA GLU A 80 -13.58 -7.38 -1.51
C GLU A 80 -12.56 -8.44 -1.05
N TYR A 81 -11.51 -8.69 -1.84
CA TYR A 81 -10.42 -9.57 -1.42
C TYR A 81 -9.66 -8.99 -0.21
N GLN A 82 -9.30 -9.88 0.71
CA GLN A 82 -8.43 -9.57 1.85
C GLN A 82 -6.99 -9.40 1.35
N TYR A 83 -6.57 -8.15 1.11
CA TYR A 83 -5.19 -7.83 0.79
C TYR A 83 -4.36 -7.56 2.05
N ASN A 84 -3.19 -8.16 2.11
CA ASN A 84 -2.16 -7.81 3.09
C ASN A 84 -1.59 -6.41 2.76
N ASP A 85 -1.02 -5.71 3.75
CA ASP A 85 -0.39 -4.38 3.60
C ASP A 85 0.65 -4.36 2.47
N LYS A 86 1.39 -5.47 2.28
CA LYS A 86 2.30 -5.64 1.14
C LYS A 86 1.56 -5.59 -0.20
N GLY A 87 0.42 -6.27 -0.31
CA GLY A 87 -0.37 -6.29 -1.54
C GLY A 87 -0.96 -4.92 -1.86
N ILE A 88 -1.42 -4.18 -0.84
CA ILE A 88 -1.90 -2.81 -1.00
C ILE A 88 -0.78 -1.88 -1.47
N ALA A 89 0.42 -1.99 -0.87
CA ALA A 89 1.58 -1.21 -1.29
C ALA A 89 2.04 -1.55 -2.71
N ASP A 90 2.06 -2.84 -3.07
CA ASP A 90 2.45 -3.28 -4.41
C ASP A 90 1.47 -2.78 -5.48
N TRP A 91 0.16 -2.86 -5.21
CA TRP A 91 -0.87 -2.27 -6.08
C TRP A 91 -0.69 -0.76 -6.23
N TYR A 92 -0.58 -0.04 -5.10
CA TYR A 92 -0.47 1.42 -5.11
C TYR A 92 0.76 1.89 -5.88
N THR A 93 1.92 1.31 -5.61
CA THR A 93 3.15 1.68 -6.31
C THR A 93 3.11 1.31 -7.79
N ALA A 94 2.57 0.15 -8.16
CA ALA A 94 2.50 -0.26 -9.55
C ALA A 94 1.61 0.65 -10.41
N ARG A 95 0.45 1.09 -9.88
CA ARG A 95 -0.50 1.90 -10.64
C ARG A 95 -0.31 3.40 -10.50
N GLU A 96 0.12 3.91 -9.36
CA GLU A 96 0.22 5.37 -9.17
C GLU A 96 1.63 5.88 -9.48
N LEU A 97 2.66 5.09 -9.18
CA LEU A 97 4.05 5.58 -9.20
C LEU A 97 4.90 4.95 -10.31
N CYS A 98 4.62 3.71 -10.72
CA CYS A 98 5.42 2.99 -11.69
C CYS A 98 4.78 2.89 -13.09
N ILE A 99 3.63 3.54 -13.31
CA ILE A 99 3.14 3.81 -14.67
C ILE A 99 4.05 4.85 -15.34
N GLU A 100 4.54 5.85 -14.60
CA GLU A 100 5.46 6.89 -15.09
C GLU A 100 6.91 6.41 -15.20
N VAL A 101 7.36 5.49 -14.34
CA VAL A 101 8.73 4.93 -14.43
C VAL A 101 8.94 4.11 -15.70
N LYS A 102 7.86 3.77 -16.44
CA LYS A 102 8.00 3.19 -17.77
C LYS A 102 8.66 4.18 -18.74
N GLU A 103 8.40 5.49 -18.62
CA GLU A 103 9.09 6.49 -19.45
C GLU A 103 10.57 6.68 -19.04
N ASP A 104 10.92 6.53 -17.76
CA ASP A 104 12.30 6.69 -17.27
C ASP A 104 13.14 5.39 -17.32
N CYS A 105 12.52 4.24 -17.62
CA CYS A 105 13.21 2.95 -17.75
C CYS A 105 13.25 2.42 -19.19
N ASP A 106 12.59 3.06 -20.15
CA ASP A 106 12.70 2.73 -21.58
C ASP A 106 13.77 3.58 -22.32
N VAL A 107 14.44 4.54 -21.66
CA VAL A 107 15.46 5.42 -22.30
C VAL A 107 16.85 4.79 -22.45
N ILE A 108 17.12 3.61 -21.86
CA ILE A 108 18.49 3.03 -21.89
C ILE A 108 18.62 1.79 -22.81
N THR A 109 17.56 1.32 -23.46
CA THR A 109 17.71 0.21 -24.42
C THR A 109 16.84 0.36 -25.66
N LEU A 110 17.30 1.19 -26.60
CA LEU A 110 17.14 0.90 -28.01
C LEU A 110 18.51 1.11 -28.70
N PRO A 111 18.99 0.14 -29.51
CA PRO A 111 20.27 0.19 -30.21
C PRO A 111 20.33 1.30 -31.27
#